data_AF-A0A016TVK7-F1
#
_entry.id   AF-A0A016TVK7-F1
#
_cell.length_a   1.000
_cell.length_b   1.000
_cell.length_c   1.000
_cell.angle_alpha   90.00
_cell.angle_beta   90.00
_cell.angle_gamma   90.00
#
_symmetry.space_group_name_H-M   'P 1'
#
loop_
_entity.id
_entity.type
_entity.pdbx_description
1 polymer ?
#
loop_
_entity_poly.entity_id
_entity_poly.type
_entity_poly.pdbx_seq_one_letter_code
_entity_poly.pdbx_strand_id
1 'polypeptide(L)'
;MFWGLNDSPSSSPQVAPPKASALSVVPSWIPDCLVIGDLFNYGHDEDAYEQEGELIDAVAYELFESTSLSSLGLWAFGYTSFSKRPSGSLEKMRKNYDDFQSDLVDFDYVNISDPLDIKAAIDAINAMRDNGGRINCLVLFSPLKDTTGVPSIEPVPIGVEKVVGVGLNNVNLEALLPGNGLAVKVPRNFLDEHVSAVVNAIISRPQPITTRITTTEPSFARRDCIFVGDLFNYGNDTDSYDQEMNFISDLVYDFLDPWYYKTTAGFWAYGYTNFSKSANTSLETMTKNYYKFNEELLKMEYFNTTDPWTTKEAIEELNRMYVSGRRANCIVFFSAQKNTTGLPQINPKNMDHADRVIAVGIDTDLRGIVPYYGQAVRIPLYYRNDYVYRVLTAIMEQPPPTQPPKPTLVPISTEQTPTSTQTTSAEPTGTTTAGPRKSDIHCVLAGDMLNIRDRDTYDREAYFMKKIGARLFETTSRFIAGVWSYGYSRLYEMWLVYDTMTDNYMAFSADVNAKMYSYAGESAKITTDNG
;
A
#
# COMPACT_ATOMS: atom_id res chain seq x y z
N MET A 1 55.43 -29.41 -45.34
CA MET A 1 55.43 -28.27 -46.29
C MET A 1 54.04 -27.66 -46.27
N PHE A 2 54.01 -26.37 -45.95
CA PHE A 2 52.82 -25.57 -45.66
C PHE A 2 51.93 -25.36 -46.89
N TRP A 3 50.61 -25.37 -46.66
CA TRP A 3 49.62 -24.79 -47.57
C TRP A 3 49.22 -23.42 -47.01
N GLY A 4 49.41 -22.38 -47.82
CA GLY A 4 49.15 -20.98 -47.48
C GLY A 4 47.67 -20.62 -47.62
N LEU A 5 47.16 -19.95 -46.59
CA LEU A 5 45.82 -19.36 -46.54
C LEU A 5 45.86 -17.92 -47.10
N ASN A 6 44.82 -17.60 -47.86
CA ASN A 6 44.56 -16.28 -48.46
C ASN A 6 44.13 -15.26 -47.40
N ASP A 7 44.61 -14.03 -47.61
CA ASP A 7 44.24 -12.80 -46.91
C ASP A 7 42.76 -12.43 -47.10
N SER A 8 42.16 -11.88 -46.04
CA SER A 8 40.93 -11.07 -46.09
C SER A 8 41.15 -9.78 -45.30
N PRO A 9 40.70 -8.61 -45.80
CA PRO A 9 40.98 -7.34 -45.15
C PRO A 9 40.00 -7.03 -44.01
N SER A 10 40.61 -6.52 -42.94
CA SER A 10 40.06 -5.83 -41.76
C SER A 10 38.91 -4.85 -42.06
N SER A 11 37.77 -5.04 -41.38
CA SER A 11 36.71 -4.03 -41.23
C SER A 11 36.62 -3.60 -39.77
N SER A 12 36.87 -2.31 -39.51
CA SER A 12 36.77 -1.66 -38.20
C SER A 12 35.32 -1.62 -37.67
N PRO A 13 35.08 -1.73 -36.35
CA PRO A 13 33.74 -1.57 -35.79
C PRO A 13 33.35 -0.08 -35.76
N GLN A 14 32.22 0.26 -36.40
CA GLN A 14 31.59 1.57 -36.27
C GLN A 14 31.00 1.75 -34.87
N VAL A 15 31.39 2.82 -34.20
CA VAL A 15 30.85 3.28 -32.91
C VAL A 15 29.43 3.81 -33.14
N ALA A 16 28.44 3.18 -32.51
CA ALA A 16 27.07 3.68 -32.46
C ALA A 16 26.98 4.91 -31.52
N PRO A 17 26.16 5.92 -31.85
CA PRO A 17 26.03 7.13 -31.04
C PRO A 17 25.35 6.82 -29.69
N PRO A 18 25.63 7.60 -28.63
CA PRO A 18 25.07 7.34 -27.30
C PRO A 18 23.55 7.51 -27.35
N LYS A 19 22.87 6.43 -26.96
CA LYS A 19 21.42 6.36 -26.83
C LYS A 19 20.99 7.38 -25.77
N ALA A 20 20.15 8.34 -26.16
CA ALA A 20 19.62 9.35 -25.26
C ALA A 20 18.97 8.69 -24.05
N SER A 21 19.45 9.10 -22.87
CA SER A 21 18.99 8.61 -21.56
C SER A 21 17.50 8.89 -21.40
N ALA A 22 16.72 7.85 -21.15
CA ALA A 22 15.33 7.97 -20.76
C ALA A 22 15.27 8.69 -19.42
N LEU A 23 14.55 9.81 -19.37
CA LEU A 23 14.27 10.55 -18.15
C LEU A 23 13.54 9.63 -17.16
N SER A 24 14.33 9.07 -16.24
CA SER A 24 13.89 8.60 -14.93
C SER A 24 13.02 9.69 -14.31
N VAL A 25 11.85 9.32 -13.79
CA VAL A 25 11.10 10.20 -12.90
C VAL A 25 11.97 10.39 -11.66
N VAL A 26 12.78 11.44 -11.69
CA VAL A 26 13.68 11.80 -10.58
C VAL A 26 12.78 12.03 -9.36
N PRO A 27 13.00 11.32 -8.24
CA PRO A 27 12.28 11.61 -7.01
C PRO A 27 12.48 13.10 -6.69
N SER A 28 11.40 13.77 -6.29
CA SER A 28 11.42 15.23 -6.16
C SER A 28 12.36 15.76 -5.06
N TRP A 29 12.95 14.86 -4.28
CA TRP A 29 14.14 15.06 -3.44
C TRP A 29 14.81 13.69 -3.23
N ILE A 30 16.10 13.66 -2.87
CA ILE A 30 16.87 12.43 -2.66
C ILE A 30 17.19 12.32 -1.15
N PRO A 31 16.66 11.31 -0.44
CA PRO A 31 16.94 11.15 0.98
C PRO A 31 18.35 10.59 1.22
N ASP A 32 19.14 11.34 1.97
CA ASP A 32 20.36 10.85 2.61
C ASP A 32 20.08 10.80 4.12
N CYS A 33 19.63 9.65 4.60
CA CYS A 33 19.08 9.49 5.95
C CYS A 33 20.07 8.83 6.92
N LEU A 34 20.13 9.35 8.14
CA LEU A 34 20.61 8.57 9.28
C LEU A 34 19.42 7.86 9.91
N VAL A 35 19.43 6.53 9.86
CA VAL A 35 18.50 5.62 10.53
C VAL A 35 18.96 5.40 11.95
N ILE A 36 18.05 5.57 12.91
CA ILE A 36 18.32 5.59 14.34
C ILE A 36 17.44 4.56 15.04
N GLY A 37 18.04 3.58 15.69
CA GLY A 37 17.33 2.60 16.50
C GLY A 37 17.37 2.87 18.01
N ASP A 38 16.26 2.60 18.70
CA ASP A 38 16.09 2.76 20.15
C ASP A 38 16.13 1.41 20.85
N LEU A 39 17.35 0.97 21.12
CA LEU A 39 17.63 -0.27 21.82
C LEU A 39 17.66 -0.07 23.34
N PHE A 40 17.27 1.09 23.86
CA PHE A 40 17.21 1.32 25.31
C PHE A 40 15.86 0.87 25.87
N ASN A 41 14.77 1.24 25.19
CA ASN A 41 13.42 1.06 25.71
C ASN A 41 12.92 -0.40 25.70
N TYR A 42 13.66 -1.33 25.09
CA TYR A 42 13.42 -2.77 25.21
C TYR A 42 14.05 -3.41 26.44
N GLY A 43 15.01 -2.73 27.10
CA GLY A 43 15.76 -3.33 28.19
C GLY A 43 16.53 -4.57 27.72
N HIS A 44 16.16 -5.75 28.21
CA HIS A 44 16.82 -7.03 27.91
C HIS A 44 15.98 -7.97 27.02
N ASP A 45 14.97 -7.44 26.33
CA ASP A 45 14.11 -8.21 25.43
C ASP A 45 14.78 -8.39 24.06
N GLU A 46 15.68 -9.36 23.92
CA GLU A 46 16.47 -9.61 22.70
C GLU A 46 15.61 -9.78 21.45
N ASP A 47 14.46 -10.47 21.55
CA ASP A 47 13.51 -10.66 20.45
C ASP A 47 12.95 -9.33 19.91
N ALA A 48 12.92 -8.27 20.73
CA ALA A 48 12.44 -6.97 20.31
C ALA A 48 13.51 -6.18 19.52
N TYR A 49 14.79 -6.48 19.73
CA TYR A 49 15.91 -5.90 18.98
C TYR A 49 15.91 -6.46 17.56
N GLU A 50 15.75 -7.78 17.45
CA GLU A 50 15.62 -8.48 16.16
C GLU A 50 14.43 -7.95 15.36
N GLN A 51 13.25 -7.83 15.99
CA GLN A 51 12.05 -7.26 15.34
C GLN A 51 12.25 -5.83 14.81
N GLU A 52 12.94 -4.96 15.55
CA GLU A 52 13.26 -3.61 15.07
C GLU A 52 14.29 -3.66 13.93
N GLY A 53 15.30 -4.52 14.03
CA GLY A 53 16.28 -4.76 12.98
C GLY A 53 15.65 -5.25 11.68
N GLU A 54 14.73 -6.21 11.74
CA GLU A 54 13.97 -6.72 10.59
C GLU A 54 13.14 -5.62 9.91
N LEU A 55 12.50 -4.74 10.69
CA LEU A 55 11.76 -3.61 10.12
C LEU A 55 12.69 -2.61 9.44
N ILE A 56 13.84 -2.29 10.06
CA ILE A 56 14.84 -1.41 9.46
C ILE A 56 15.40 -2.02 8.18
N ASP A 57 15.66 -3.33 8.16
CA ASP A 57 16.12 -4.05 6.96
C ASP A 57 15.10 -3.97 5.82
N ALA A 58 13.81 -4.24 6.12
CA ALA A 58 12.73 -4.16 5.14
C ALA A 58 12.56 -2.73 4.58
N VAL A 59 12.61 -1.71 5.46
CA VAL A 59 12.54 -0.30 5.05
C VAL A 59 13.74 0.07 4.16
N ALA A 60 14.95 -0.39 4.52
CA ALA A 60 16.15 -0.12 3.73
C ALA A 60 16.08 -0.79 2.35
N TYR A 61 15.62 -2.05 2.28
CA TYR A 61 15.43 -2.78 1.03
C TYR A 61 14.51 -2.01 0.07
N GLU A 62 13.30 -1.66 0.53
CA GLU A 62 12.32 -0.94 -0.29
C GLU A 62 12.77 0.50 -0.61
N LEU A 63 13.49 1.17 0.29
CA LEU A 63 14.02 2.51 0.03
C LEU A 63 15.10 2.52 -1.08
N PHE A 64 16.02 1.55 -1.06
CA PHE A 64 17.04 1.44 -2.10
C PHE A 64 16.45 0.99 -3.45
N GLU A 65 15.41 0.15 -3.45
CA GLU A 65 14.67 -0.17 -4.69
C GLU A 65 13.93 1.05 -5.25
N SER A 66 13.29 1.84 -4.39
CA SER A 66 12.51 3.01 -4.81
C SER A 66 13.39 4.20 -5.23
N THR A 67 14.60 4.32 -4.67
CA THR A 67 15.48 5.48 -4.89
C THR A 67 16.97 5.09 -4.96
N SER A 68 17.44 4.64 -6.12
CA SER A 68 18.85 4.24 -6.35
C SER A 68 19.94 5.32 -6.10
N LEU A 69 19.56 6.56 -5.78
CA LEU A 69 20.48 7.67 -5.49
C LEU A 69 20.60 7.98 -4.00
N SER A 70 19.76 7.39 -3.16
CA SER A 70 19.71 7.63 -1.72
C SER A 70 20.90 6.99 -1.01
N SER A 71 21.21 7.51 0.18
CA SER A 71 22.17 6.87 1.07
C SER A 71 21.64 6.74 2.49
N LEU A 72 22.02 5.65 3.16
CA LEU A 72 21.59 5.33 4.52
C LEU A 72 22.81 5.13 5.43
N GLY A 73 22.82 5.79 6.57
CA GLY A 73 23.69 5.46 7.70
C GLY A 73 22.88 4.83 8.82
N LEU A 74 23.50 3.97 9.63
CA LEU A 74 22.85 3.31 10.77
C LEU A 74 23.49 3.74 12.09
N TRP A 75 22.68 4.15 13.05
CA TRP A 75 23.09 4.37 14.44
C TRP A 75 22.05 3.76 15.38
N ALA A 76 22.50 3.19 16.49
CA ALA A 76 21.60 2.75 17.55
C ALA A 76 22.13 3.23 18.90
N PHE A 77 21.22 3.40 19.86
CA PHE A 77 21.55 3.74 21.24
C PHE A 77 20.84 2.78 22.20
N GLY A 78 21.33 2.68 23.44
CA GLY A 78 20.82 1.75 24.44
C GLY A 78 21.82 0.67 24.79
N TYR A 79 21.37 -0.59 24.89
CA TYR A 79 22.23 -1.74 25.19
C TYR A 79 22.84 -2.30 23.90
N THR A 80 23.84 -1.61 23.37
CA THR A 80 24.44 -1.95 22.09
C THR A 80 25.92 -1.58 22.01
N SER A 81 26.62 -2.10 21.01
CA SER A 81 28.03 -1.82 20.74
C SER A 81 28.27 -0.51 19.96
N PHE A 82 27.21 0.10 19.41
CA PHE A 82 27.32 1.37 18.70
C PHE A 82 27.95 2.46 19.57
N SER A 83 28.74 3.33 18.93
CA SER A 83 29.29 4.52 19.57
C SER A 83 28.17 5.38 20.16
N LYS A 84 28.34 5.91 21.37
CA LYS A 84 27.42 6.90 21.97
C LYS A 84 27.33 8.23 21.18
N ARG A 85 28.17 8.41 20.15
CA ARG A 85 28.22 9.62 19.31
C ARG A 85 27.70 9.28 17.91
N PRO A 86 26.55 9.82 17.48
CA PRO A 86 25.93 9.47 16.18
C PRO A 86 26.79 9.89 14.98
N SER A 87 27.68 10.87 15.14
CA SER A 87 28.53 11.38 14.05
C SER A 87 29.45 10.33 13.41
N GLY A 88 29.80 9.26 14.15
CA GLY A 88 30.61 8.17 13.60
C GLY A 88 29.88 7.38 12.52
N SER A 89 28.56 7.20 12.66
CA SER A 89 27.73 6.50 11.68
C SER A 89 27.64 7.23 10.34
N LEU A 90 27.87 8.55 10.33
CA LEU A 90 27.92 9.35 9.10
C LEU A 90 29.14 9.03 8.22
N GLU A 91 30.16 8.33 8.73
CA GLU A 91 31.28 7.84 7.91
C GLU A 91 30.90 6.60 7.09
N LYS A 92 29.82 5.92 7.49
CA LYS A 92 29.28 4.71 6.86
C LYS A 92 27.95 4.97 6.12
N MET A 93 27.85 6.08 5.39
CA MET A 93 26.68 6.32 4.52
C MET A 93 26.72 5.35 3.33
N ARG A 94 25.87 4.31 3.36
CA ARG A 94 25.80 3.25 2.36
C ARG A 94 24.93 3.66 1.19
N LYS A 95 25.34 3.27 -0.02
CA LYS A 95 24.66 3.63 -1.28
C LYS A 95 23.96 2.45 -1.94
N ASN A 96 23.95 1.30 -1.26
CA ASN A 96 23.26 0.09 -1.69
C ASN A 96 22.81 -0.69 -0.46
N TYR A 97 21.84 -1.57 -0.70
CA TYR A 97 21.22 -2.39 0.35
C TYR A 97 22.21 -3.37 0.99
N ASP A 98 22.97 -4.13 0.20
CA ASP A 98 23.88 -5.17 0.73
C ASP A 98 24.90 -4.61 1.75
N ASP A 99 25.47 -3.44 1.47
CA ASP A 99 26.40 -2.77 2.38
C ASP A 99 25.70 -2.25 3.65
N PHE A 100 24.43 -1.81 3.55
CA PHE A 100 23.63 -1.36 4.68
C PHE A 100 23.18 -2.53 5.56
N GLN A 101 22.68 -3.60 4.94
CA GLN A 101 22.32 -4.85 5.62
C GLN A 101 23.53 -5.40 6.39
N SER A 102 24.74 -5.29 5.83
CA SER A 102 25.96 -5.71 6.54
C SER A 102 26.23 -4.90 7.81
N ASP A 103 25.79 -3.64 7.91
CA ASP A 103 25.91 -2.85 9.14
C ASP A 103 24.83 -3.22 10.19
N LEU A 104 23.70 -3.84 9.79
CA LEU A 104 22.68 -4.34 10.72
C LEU A 104 23.16 -5.53 11.57
N VAL A 105 24.25 -6.20 11.17
CA VAL A 105 24.89 -7.24 11.99
C VAL A 105 25.36 -6.69 13.34
N ASP A 106 25.65 -5.38 13.43
CA ASP A 106 26.04 -4.74 14.70
C ASP A 106 24.80 -4.32 15.55
N PHE A 107 23.57 -4.51 15.04
CA PHE A 107 22.28 -4.13 15.66
C PHE A 107 21.79 -5.16 16.69
N ASP A 108 22.71 -5.69 17.50
CA ASP A 108 22.42 -6.71 18.49
C ASP A 108 22.34 -6.14 19.91
N TYR A 109 21.66 -6.89 20.79
CA TYR A 109 21.71 -6.66 22.22
C TYR A 109 23.12 -6.91 22.77
N VAL A 110 23.66 -5.91 23.47
CA VAL A 110 24.93 -6.03 24.19
C VAL A 110 24.74 -5.58 25.63
N ASN A 111 24.93 -6.51 26.56
CA ASN A 111 24.82 -6.23 27.99
C ASN A 111 25.97 -5.32 28.48
N ILE A 112 25.72 -4.02 28.49
CA ILE A 112 26.64 -2.99 28.97
C ILE A 112 26.12 -2.31 30.24
N SER A 113 27.03 -1.88 31.11
CA SER A 113 26.67 -1.28 32.41
C SER A 113 26.19 0.16 32.34
N ASP A 114 26.43 0.84 31.22
CA ASP A 114 26.12 2.27 31.02
C ASP A 114 25.50 2.47 29.63
N PRO A 115 24.27 1.95 29.39
CA PRO A 115 23.55 2.15 28.14
C PRO A 115 23.12 3.61 27.97
N LEU A 116 23.09 4.10 26.73
CA LEU A 116 22.66 5.46 26.43
C LEU A 116 21.11 5.51 26.43
N ASP A 117 20.51 6.36 27.27
CA ASP A 117 19.05 6.55 27.29
C ASP A 117 18.55 7.49 26.18
N ILE A 118 17.23 7.52 25.95
CA ILE A 118 16.61 8.31 24.89
C ILE A 118 16.82 9.83 25.04
N LYS A 119 16.90 10.36 26.26
CA LYS A 119 17.11 11.81 26.47
C LYS A 119 18.52 12.18 26.04
N ALA A 120 19.50 11.42 26.51
CA ALA A 120 20.90 11.60 26.14
C ALA A 120 21.13 11.33 24.64
N ALA A 121 20.40 10.40 24.04
CA ALA A 121 20.45 10.14 22.60
C ALA A 121 19.91 11.33 21.78
N ILE A 122 18.76 11.89 22.15
CA ILE A 122 18.22 13.08 21.47
C ILE A 122 19.12 14.30 21.68
N ASP A 123 19.70 14.48 22.87
CA ASP A 123 20.71 15.52 23.10
C ASP A 123 21.93 15.33 22.19
N ALA A 124 22.38 14.09 21.98
CA ALA A 124 23.48 13.77 21.07
C ALA A 124 23.12 14.04 19.60
N ILE A 125 21.88 13.75 19.18
CA ILE A 125 21.36 14.07 17.84
C ILE A 125 21.32 15.59 17.64
N ASN A 126 20.78 16.33 18.62
CA ASN A 126 20.63 17.78 18.55
C ASN A 126 21.98 18.51 18.56
N ALA A 127 22.99 17.93 19.21
CA ALA A 127 24.36 18.44 19.25
C ALA A 127 25.23 17.95 18.08
N MET A 128 24.73 17.02 17.25
CA MET A 128 25.49 16.43 16.15
C MET A 128 25.91 17.51 15.15
N ARG A 129 27.08 17.32 14.54
CA ARG A 129 27.57 18.17 13.45
C ARG A 129 27.92 17.30 12.26
N ASP A 130 27.65 17.83 11.08
CA ASP A 130 27.95 17.20 9.82
C ASP A 130 28.52 18.22 8.84
N ASN A 131 29.79 18.56 9.06
CA ASN A 131 30.48 19.55 8.22
C ASN A 131 30.59 19.14 6.75
N GLY A 132 30.32 17.86 6.43
CA GLY A 132 30.31 17.33 5.07
C GLY A 132 28.95 17.41 4.37
N GLY A 133 27.86 17.77 5.07
CA GLY A 133 26.51 17.78 4.49
C GLY A 133 26.10 16.42 3.90
N ARG A 134 26.45 15.34 4.59
CA ARG A 134 26.24 13.94 4.20
C ARG A 134 24.82 13.47 4.42
N ILE A 135 24.06 14.10 5.32
CA ILE A 135 22.65 13.76 5.56
C ILE A 135 21.74 14.96 5.43
N ASN A 136 20.53 14.72 4.95
CA ASN A 136 19.43 15.68 4.90
C ASN A 136 18.16 15.16 5.59
N CYS A 137 18.26 13.98 6.21
CA CYS A 137 17.15 13.21 6.75
C CYS A 137 17.52 12.48 8.05
N LEU A 138 16.59 12.38 8.99
CA LEU A 138 16.67 11.52 10.17
C LEU A 138 15.44 10.62 10.26
N VAL A 139 15.65 9.36 10.62
CA VAL A 139 14.56 8.39 10.84
C VAL A 139 14.78 7.72 12.19
N LEU A 140 13.94 8.02 13.18
CA LEU A 140 14.01 7.43 14.53
C LEU A 140 12.98 6.31 14.66
N PHE A 141 13.44 5.09 14.94
CA PHE A 141 12.61 3.97 15.34
C PHE A 141 12.61 3.91 16.87
N SER A 142 11.43 3.90 17.49
CA SER A 142 11.33 3.84 18.95
C SER A 142 10.01 3.29 19.48
N PRO A 143 10.05 2.41 20.49
CA PRO A 143 8.87 1.94 21.24
C PRO A 143 8.52 2.86 22.44
N LEU A 144 9.06 4.09 22.54
CA LEU A 144 8.91 4.97 23.71
C LEU A 144 7.44 5.36 23.99
N LYS A 145 6.84 4.74 25.00
CA LYS A 145 5.43 4.98 25.37
C LYS A 145 5.14 6.35 25.99
N ASP A 146 6.10 6.95 26.68
CA ASP A 146 5.94 8.23 27.38
C ASP A 146 7.02 9.23 26.95
N THR A 147 6.58 10.29 26.27
CA THR A 147 7.44 11.38 25.80
C THR A 147 7.65 12.47 26.85
N THR A 148 7.07 12.33 28.06
CA THR A 148 7.11 13.37 29.09
C THR A 148 8.54 13.66 29.55
N GLY A 149 8.96 14.91 29.38
CA GLY A 149 10.29 15.37 29.79
C GLY A 149 11.43 14.83 28.92
N VAL A 150 11.12 14.25 27.76
CA VAL A 150 12.08 13.95 26.69
C VAL A 150 12.17 15.17 25.78
N PRO A 151 13.39 15.65 25.43
CA PRO A 151 13.54 16.80 24.53
C PRO A 151 13.02 16.47 23.13
N SER A 152 12.60 17.50 22.39
CA SER A 152 12.27 17.36 20.97
C SER A 152 13.55 17.28 20.12
N ILE A 153 13.46 16.59 18.99
CA ILE A 153 14.51 16.43 17.99
C ILE A 153 14.58 17.72 17.17
N GLU A 154 15.60 18.52 17.43
CA GLU A 154 15.89 19.80 16.79
C GLU A 154 17.37 19.86 16.39
N PRO A 155 17.78 19.16 15.32
CA PRO A 155 19.17 19.03 14.92
C PRO A 155 19.63 20.26 14.13
N VAL A 156 19.51 21.44 14.74
CA VAL A 156 19.81 22.76 14.15
C VAL A 156 21.20 22.81 13.50
N PRO A 157 22.29 22.25 14.08
CA PRO A 157 23.62 22.38 13.49
C PRO A 157 23.83 21.64 12.17
N ILE A 158 23.01 20.63 11.86
CA ILE A 158 23.12 19.84 10.62
C ILE A 158 22.09 20.22 9.55
N GLY A 159 21.07 21.01 9.90
CA GLY A 159 20.12 21.55 8.93
C GLY A 159 19.32 20.47 8.19
N VAL A 160 18.99 19.37 8.88
CA VAL A 160 18.18 18.27 8.33
C VAL A 160 16.83 18.80 7.85
N GLU A 161 16.49 18.50 6.59
CA GLU A 161 15.25 18.95 5.96
C GLU A 161 14.05 18.11 6.41
N LYS A 162 14.30 16.87 6.84
CA LYS A 162 13.25 15.92 7.17
C LYS A 162 13.55 15.05 8.39
N VAL A 163 12.60 14.95 9.31
CA VAL A 163 12.67 14.04 10.46
C VAL A 163 11.44 13.13 10.43
N VAL A 164 11.65 11.83 10.44
CA VAL A 164 10.60 10.81 10.52
C VAL A 164 10.72 10.09 11.86
N GLY A 165 9.63 9.99 12.61
CA GLY A 165 9.55 9.19 13.84
C GLY A 165 8.69 7.96 13.62
N VAL A 166 9.29 6.78 13.62
CA VAL A 166 8.64 5.48 13.51
C VAL A 166 8.35 4.95 14.92
N GLY A 167 7.11 5.12 15.36
CA GLY A 167 6.62 4.66 16.65
C GLY A 167 6.26 3.19 16.63
N LEU A 168 7.11 2.37 17.23
CA LEU A 168 6.96 0.91 17.29
C LEU A 168 5.90 0.53 18.32
N ASN A 169 5.24 -0.61 18.11
CA ASN A 169 4.10 -1.05 18.91
C ASN A 169 2.95 -0.02 18.95
N ASN A 170 2.70 0.67 17.83
CA ASN A 170 1.67 1.71 17.68
C ASN A 170 1.86 2.94 18.59
N VAL A 171 3.08 3.23 19.02
CA VAL A 171 3.40 4.39 19.84
C VAL A 171 3.32 5.68 19.03
N ASN A 172 2.88 6.80 19.63
CA ASN A 172 2.93 8.11 18.98
C ASN A 172 4.18 8.89 19.38
N LEU A 173 5.10 9.12 18.42
CA LEU A 173 6.32 9.90 18.63
C LEU A 173 6.19 11.38 18.24
N GLU A 174 5.02 11.85 17.80
CA GLU A 174 4.80 13.22 17.29
C GLU A 174 5.32 14.32 18.23
N ALA A 175 5.18 14.15 19.54
CA ALA A 175 5.65 15.13 20.53
C ALA A 175 7.18 15.30 20.56
N LEU A 176 7.94 14.34 20.04
CA LEU A 176 9.40 14.40 19.94
C LEU A 176 9.88 15.03 18.64
N LEU A 177 9.01 15.18 17.64
CA LEU A 177 9.42 15.61 16.31
C LEU A 177 9.43 17.15 16.19
N PRO A 178 10.29 17.72 15.33
CA PRO A 178 10.20 19.14 15.00
C PRO A 178 8.89 19.41 14.25
N GLY A 179 8.48 20.68 14.15
CA GLY A 179 7.18 21.04 13.55
C GLY A 179 6.96 20.61 12.10
N ASN A 180 8.02 20.28 11.36
CA ASN A 180 7.98 19.72 9.99
C ASN A 180 8.27 18.21 9.94
N GLY A 181 8.41 17.56 11.10
CA GLY A 181 8.64 16.12 11.20
C GLY A 181 7.34 15.31 10.98
N LEU A 182 7.49 14.04 10.63
CA LEU A 182 6.38 13.14 10.33
C LEU A 182 6.43 11.90 11.23
N ALA A 183 5.35 11.61 11.95
CA ALA A 183 5.24 10.41 12.77
C ALA A 183 4.52 9.30 12.00
N VAL A 184 5.08 8.09 12.01
CA VAL A 184 4.48 6.87 11.46
C VAL A 184 4.35 5.87 12.60
N LYS A 185 3.19 5.25 12.76
CA LYS A 185 2.98 4.20 13.77
C LYS A 185 3.09 2.83 13.12
N VAL A 186 3.86 1.94 13.71
CA VAL A 186 4.04 0.57 13.20
C VAL A 186 3.66 -0.42 14.31
N PRO A 187 2.75 -1.38 14.05
CA PRO A 187 2.41 -2.43 15.00
C PRO A 187 3.59 -3.38 15.22
N ARG A 188 3.51 -4.19 16.29
CA ARG A 188 4.55 -5.21 16.57
C ARG A 188 4.78 -6.15 15.40
N ASN A 189 3.68 -6.67 14.86
CA ASN A 189 3.68 -7.53 13.69
C ASN A 189 3.44 -6.63 12.48
N PHE A 190 4.51 -6.11 11.90
CA PHE A 190 4.44 -5.27 10.72
C PHE A 190 4.25 -6.12 9.45
N LEU A 191 3.78 -5.48 8.40
CA LEU A 191 3.48 -6.05 7.08
C LEU A 191 4.07 -5.10 6.04
N ASP A 192 4.17 -5.51 4.78
CA ASP A 192 4.70 -4.71 3.67
C ASP A 192 4.09 -3.30 3.61
N GLU A 193 2.78 -3.15 3.88
CA GLU A 193 2.12 -1.84 3.90
C GLU A 193 2.70 -0.88 4.96
N HIS A 194 3.15 -1.40 6.10
CA HIS A 194 3.77 -0.61 7.17
C HIS A 194 5.18 -0.17 6.77
N VAL A 195 5.91 -1.06 6.07
CA VAL A 195 7.21 -0.74 5.47
C VAL A 195 7.05 0.37 4.44
N SER A 196 6.10 0.22 3.52
CA SER A 196 5.76 1.24 2.53
C SER A 196 5.33 2.55 3.18
N ALA A 197 4.59 2.53 4.30
CA ALA A 197 4.22 3.75 5.02
C ALA A 197 5.45 4.51 5.53
N VAL A 198 6.44 3.80 6.10
CA VAL A 198 7.70 4.39 6.54
C VAL A 198 8.53 4.89 5.34
N VAL A 199 8.63 4.11 4.26
CA VAL A 199 9.36 4.51 3.05
C VAL A 199 8.72 5.74 2.42
N ASN A 200 7.39 5.80 2.30
CA ASN A 200 6.65 6.97 1.80
C ASN A 200 6.85 8.19 2.70
N ALA A 201 6.86 7.97 4.02
CA ALA A 201 7.21 9.00 4.98
C ALA A 201 8.64 9.50 4.81
N ILE A 202 9.58 8.68 4.35
CA ILE A 202 10.93 9.10 3.98
C ILE A 202 10.88 9.83 2.64
N ILE A 203 10.46 9.23 1.53
CA ILE A 203 10.62 9.80 0.19
C ILE A 203 9.68 10.97 -0.15
N SER A 204 8.63 11.23 0.64
CA SER A 204 7.73 12.39 0.42
C SER A 204 8.49 13.74 0.52
N ARG A 205 7.98 14.80 -0.11
CA ARG A 205 8.66 16.12 -0.07
C ARG A 205 8.76 16.65 1.36
N PRO A 206 9.91 17.24 1.76
CA PRO A 206 10.01 17.96 3.02
C PRO A 206 8.96 19.10 3.10
N GLN A 207 8.27 19.20 4.22
CA GLN A 207 7.35 20.31 4.47
C GLN A 207 8.17 21.59 4.77
N PRO A 208 7.87 22.74 4.15
CA PRO A 208 8.58 23.98 4.45
C PRO A 208 8.40 24.36 5.93
N ILE A 209 9.46 24.87 6.56
CA ILE A 209 9.45 25.37 7.94
C ILE A 209 8.56 26.62 8.00
N THR A 210 7.28 26.45 8.26
CA THR A 210 6.38 27.56 8.59
C THR A 210 6.37 27.75 10.09
N THR A 211 6.77 28.95 10.54
CA THR A 211 6.56 29.44 11.91
C THR A 211 5.14 29.10 12.33
N ARG A 212 4.93 28.46 13.49
CA ARG A 212 3.63 28.04 14.04
C ARG A 212 2.54 29.10 13.75
N ILE A 213 1.85 28.91 12.63
CA ILE A 213 0.45 29.22 12.53
C ILE A 213 -0.16 28.04 13.28
N THR A 214 -0.98 28.31 14.28
CA THR A 214 -1.92 27.32 14.79
C THR A 214 -2.68 26.83 13.58
N THR A 215 -2.26 25.71 12.99
CA THR A 215 -2.97 25.08 11.91
C THR A 215 -4.29 24.71 12.56
N THR A 216 -5.31 25.51 12.25
CA THR A 216 -6.66 24.99 12.32
C THR A 216 -6.59 23.82 11.36
N GLU A 217 -6.72 22.60 11.87
CA GLU A 217 -6.97 21.40 11.07
C GLU A 217 -7.78 21.81 9.83
N PRO A 218 -7.43 21.35 8.62
CA PRO A 218 -8.44 21.32 7.59
C PRO A 218 -9.61 20.58 8.21
N SER A 219 -10.73 21.26 8.41
CA SER A 219 -11.92 20.71 9.04
C SER A 219 -12.49 19.65 8.08
N PHE A 220 -11.88 18.47 8.02
CA PHE A 220 -12.45 17.35 7.31
C PHE A 220 -13.68 16.94 8.10
N ALA A 221 -14.84 16.98 7.45
CA ALA A 221 -16.06 16.50 8.07
C ALA A 221 -15.88 14.99 8.31
N ARG A 222 -16.20 14.52 9.52
CA ARG A 222 -16.28 13.09 9.84
C ARG A 222 -17.05 12.37 8.71
N ARG A 223 -16.46 11.32 8.14
CA ARG A 223 -17.07 10.50 7.09
C ARG A 223 -17.55 9.18 7.66
N ASP A 224 -18.84 8.92 7.57
CA ASP A 224 -19.45 7.64 7.87
C ASP A 224 -19.98 7.10 6.52
N CYS A 225 -19.22 6.20 5.89
CA CYS A 225 -19.42 5.80 4.50
C CYS A 225 -20.03 4.40 4.37
N ILE A 226 -20.90 4.23 3.36
CA ILE A 226 -21.35 2.92 2.90
C ILE A 226 -20.56 2.57 1.64
N PHE A 227 -19.87 1.44 1.66
CA PHE A 227 -19.13 0.88 0.54
C PHE A 227 -20.01 -0.14 -0.18
N VAL A 228 -20.14 0.00 -1.50
CA VAL A 228 -21.06 -0.79 -2.32
C VAL A 228 -20.31 -1.54 -3.41
N GLY A 229 -20.22 -2.86 -3.29
CA GLY A 229 -19.53 -3.74 -4.24
C GLY A 229 -20.42 -4.24 -5.40
N ASP A 230 -19.80 -4.43 -6.57
CA ASP A 230 -20.41 -4.88 -7.82
C ASP A 230 -20.10 -6.34 -8.12
N LEU A 231 -21.05 -7.23 -7.83
CA LEU A 231 -21.01 -8.62 -8.27
C LEU A 231 -21.83 -8.88 -9.54
N PHE A 232 -22.15 -7.86 -10.34
CA PHE A 232 -22.96 -8.03 -11.56
C PHE A 232 -22.11 -7.95 -12.83
N ASN A 233 -21.26 -6.94 -12.94
CA ASN A 233 -20.63 -6.59 -14.21
C ASN A 233 -19.46 -7.49 -14.64
N TYR A 234 -19.00 -8.39 -13.77
CA TYR A 234 -17.97 -9.37 -14.10
C TYR A 234 -18.54 -10.74 -14.52
N GLY A 235 -19.87 -10.93 -14.45
CA GLY A 235 -20.52 -12.17 -14.88
C GLY A 235 -20.08 -13.38 -14.04
N ASN A 236 -19.33 -14.31 -14.64
CA ASN A 236 -18.79 -15.48 -13.94
C ASN A 236 -17.28 -15.39 -13.69
N ASP A 237 -16.67 -14.22 -13.91
CA ASP A 237 -15.26 -13.98 -13.63
C ASP A 237 -15.04 -13.73 -12.13
N THR A 238 -14.77 -14.81 -11.41
CA THR A 238 -14.53 -14.78 -9.96
C THR A 238 -13.27 -14.04 -9.58
N ASP A 239 -12.24 -14.07 -10.42
CA ASP A 239 -10.97 -13.41 -10.15
C ASP A 239 -11.16 -11.89 -10.12
N SER A 240 -12.04 -11.35 -10.98
CA SER A 240 -12.39 -9.93 -10.96
C SER A 240 -13.15 -9.51 -9.70
N TYR A 241 -14.02 -10.37 -9.15
CA TYR A 241 -14.65 -10.10 -7.85
C TYR A 241 -13.62 -10.04 -6.72
N ASP A 242 -12.63 -10.95 -6.74
CA ASP A 242 -11.53 -10.92 -5.77
C ASP A 242 -10.70 -9.64 -5.88
N GLN A 243 -10.42 -9.15 -7.10
CA GLN A 243 -9.70 -7.87 -7.27
C GLN A 243 -10.49 -6.68 -6.71
N GLU A 244 -11.79 -6.61 -6.95
CA GLU A 244 -12.62 -5.54 -6.38
C GLU A 244 -12.69 -5.64 -4.85
N MET A 245 -12.89 -6.85 -4.31
CA MET A 245 -12.87 -7.10 -2.88
C MET A 245 -11.54 -6.62 -2.25
N ASN A 246 -10.40 -6.98 -2.86
CA ASN A 246 -9.09 -6.54 -2.38
C ASN A 246 -8.98 -5.01 -2.41
N PHE A 247 -9.44 -4.34 -3.47
CA PHE A 247 -9.39 -2.87 -3.54
C PHE A 247 -10.22 -2.22 -2.43
N ILE A 248 -11.43 -2.73 -2.19
CA ILE A 248 -12.31 -2.24 -1.14
C ILE A 248 -11.66 -2.47 0.23
N SER A 249 -11.02 -3.62 0.43
CA SER A 249 -10.31 -3.97 1.67
C SER A 249 -9.19 -2.97 1.96
N ASP A 250 -8.27 -2.77 1.00
CA ASP A 250 -7.14 -1.84 1.13
C ASP A 250 -7.63 -0.40 1.39
N LEU A 251 -8.65 0.05 0.65
CA LEU A 251 -9.23 1.37 0.83
C LEU A 251 -9.88 1.55 2.20
N VAL A 252 -10.59 0.54 2.68
CA VAL A 252 -11.32 0.62 3.95
C VAL A 252 -10.38 0.48 5.14
N TYR A 253 -9.28 -0.25 4.98
CA TYR A 253 -8.19 -0.28 5.95
C TYR A 253 -7.68 1.15 6.22
N ASP A 254 -7.32 1.88 5.15
CA ASP A 254 -6.87 3.27 5.27
C ASP A 254 -7.97 4.20 5.78
N PHE A 255 -9.21 4.02 5.31
CA PHE A 255 -10.36 4.86 5.68
C PHE A 255 -10.77 4.73 7.16
N LEU A 256 -10.60 3.54 7.74
CA LEU A 256 -10.90 3.24 9.15
C LEU A 256 -9.70 3.41 10.07
N ASP A 257 -8.54 3.81 9.55
CA ASP A 257 -7.37 4.12 10.36
C ASP A 257 -7.78 5.12 11.46
N PRO A 258 -7.52 4.83 12.75
CA PRO A 258 -7.81 5.71 13.87
C PRO A 258 -7.32 7.16 13.73
N TRP A 259 -6.33 7.41 12.87
CA TRP A 259 -5.86 8.76 12.53
C TRP A 259 -6.87 9.59 11.73
N TYR A 260 -7.81 8.97 10.99
CA TYR A 260 -8.90 9.65 10.30
C TYR A 260 -10.18 9.69 11.18
N TYR A 261 -10.48 10.86 11.75
CA TYR A 261 -11.75 11.29 12.37
C TYR A 261 -12.86 10.26 12.65
N LYS A 262 -12.81 9.44 13.71
CA LYS A 262 -13.97 8.64 14.22
C LYS A 262 -14.93 8.11 13.12
N THR A 263 -14.39 7.67 11.99
CA THR A 263 -15.15 7.28 10.81
C THR A 263 -15.76 5.91 11.06
N THR A 264 -16.80 5.59 10.30
CA THR A 264 -17.37 4.25 10.29
C THR A 264 -17.64 3.83 8.86
N ALA A 265 -17.48 2.53 8.59
CA ALA A 265 -17.74 1.94 7.29
C ALA A 265 -18.79 0.85 7.45
N GLY A 266 -19.77 0.84 6.55
CA GLY A 266 -20.70 -0.27 6.35
C GLY A 266 -20.51 -0.82 4.94
N PHE A 267 -20.80 -2.10 4.75
CA PHE A 267 -20.64 -2.78 3.47
C PHE A 267 -21.97 -3.32 2.97
N TRP A 268 -22.18 -3.23 1.66
CA TRP A 268 -23.26 -3.90 0.95
C TRP A 268 -22.78 -4.26 -0.46
N ALA A 269 -23.38 -5.27 -1.07
CA ALA A 269 -23.03 -5.68 -2.42
C ALA A 269 -24.28 -6.10 -3.20
N TYR A 270 -24.24 -5.95 -4.52
CA TYR A 270 -25.33 -6.29 -5.42
C TYR A 270 -24.86 -7.21 -6.55
N GLY A 271 -25.80 -7.79 -7.32
CA GLY A 271 -25.47 -8.68 -8.44
C GLY A 271 -25.60 -10.16 -8.09
N TYR A 272 -24.64 -10.97 -8.53
CA TYR A 272 -24.56 -12.39 -8.25
C TYR A 272 -24.06 -12.65 -6.84
N THR A 273 -24.90 -12.38 -5.85
CA THR A 273 -24.52 -12.47 -4.44
C THR A 273 -25.68 -12.89 -3.54
N ASN A 274 -25.37 -13.30 -2.31
CA ASN A 274 -26.34 -13.69 -1.28
C ASN A 274 -26.75 -12.53 -0.34
N PHE A 275 -26.18 -11.33 -0.54
CA PHE A 275 -26.54 -10.15 0.25
C PHE A 275 -28.02 -9.85 0.15
N SER A 276 -28.55 -9.27 1.23
CA SER A 276 -29.91 -8.76 1.26
C SER A 276 -30.14 -7.76 0.11
N LYS A 277 -31.30 -7.84 -0.54
CA LYS A 277 -31.80 -6.85 -1.50
C LYS A 277 -32.22 -5.52 -0.84
N SER A 278 -31.73 -5.23 0.36
CA SER A 278 -31.98 -3.99 1.09
C SER A 278 -30.66 -3.37 1.47
N ALA A 279 -30.32 -2.23 0.86
CA ALA A 279 -29.07 -1.54 1.14
C ALA A 279 -29.00 -1.05 2.59
N ASN A 280 -30.16 -0.84 3.26
CA ASN A 280 -30.22 -0.47 4.68
C ASN A 280 -29.51 -1.48 5.61
N THR A 281 -29.31 -2.73 5.19
CA THR A 281 -28.56 -3.72 5.98
C THR A 281 -27.11 -3.31 6.24
N SER A 282 -26.48 -2.56 5.33
CA SER A 282 -25.15 -1.95 5.58
C SER A 282 -25.11 -1.01 6.78
N LEU A 283 -26.23 -0.39 7.13
CA LEU A 283 -26.30 0.53 8.27
C LEU A 283 -26.16 -0.23 9.60
N GLU A 284 -26.61 -1.47 9.64
CA GLU A 284 -26.56 -2.35 10.82
C GLU A 284 -25.14 -2.83 11.11
N THR A 285 -24.30 -2.91 10.09
CA THR A 285 -22.92 -3.39 10.16
C THR A 285 -21.87 -2.28 10.18
N MET A 286 -22.30 -1.01 10.22
CA MET A 286 -21.39 0.14 10.35
C MET A 286 -20.42 -0.05 11.53
N THR A 287 -19.13 -0.01 11.25
CA THR A 287 -18.08 -0.30 12.23
C THR A 287 -16.90 0.64 12.06
N LYS A 288 -16.19 0.87 13.17
CA LYS A 288 -14.88 1.56 13.22
C LYS A 288 -13.70 0.59 13.25
N ASN A 289 -13.98 -0.71 13.21
CA ASN A 289 -12.98 -1.77 13.31
C ASN A 289 -12.89 -2.43 11.94
N TYR A 290 -11.72 -2.32 11.32
CA TYR A 290 -11.44 -2.90 10.02
C TYR A 290 -11.74 -4.40 9.96
N TYR A 291 -11.31 -5.19 10.94
CA TYR A 291 -11.56 -6.63 10.94
C TYR A 291 -13.05 -6.99 10.91
N LYS A 292 -13.88 -6.25 11.66
CA LYS A 292 -15.34 -6.41 11.60
C LYS A 292 -15.94 -6.01 10.26
N PHE A 293 -15.37 -5.00 9.60
CA PHE A 293 -15.78 -4.63 8.25
C PHE A 293 -15.37 -5.74 7.27
N ASN A 294 -14.16 -6.27 7.41
CA ASN A 294 -13.62 -7.32 6.57
C ASN A 294 -14.42 -8.63 6.71
N GLU A 295 -14.98 -8.94 7.87
CA GLU A 295 -15.93 -10.06 8.04
C GLU A 295 -17.18 -9.91 7.17
N GLU A 296 -17.68 -8.69 6.96
CA GLU A 296 -18.78 -8.43 6.03
C GLU A 296 -18.30 -8.45 4.57
N LEU A 297 -17.13 -7.89 4.29
CA LEU A 297 -16.52 -7.87 2.97
C LEU A 297 -16.23 -9.28 2.44
N LEU A 298 -15.74 -10.20 3.28
CA LEU A 298 -15.48 -11.59 2.91
C LEU A 298 -16.73 -12.38 2.50
N LYS A 299 -17.94 -11.85 2.75
CA LYS A 299 -19.19 -12.40 2.22
C LYS A 299 -19.41 -12.04 0.75
N MET A 300 -18.57 -11.17 0.17
CA MET A 300 -18.52 -10.82 -1.25
C MET A 300 -18.03 -12.02 -2.08
N GLU A 301 -18.83 -13.09 -2.10
CA GLU A 301 -18.60 -14.27 -2.91
C GLU A 301 -19.58 -14.29 -4.09
N TYR A 302 -19.12 -14.83 -5.22
CA TYR A 302 -20.02 -15.09 -6.35
C TYR A 302 -21.06 -16.14 -5.94
N PHE A 303 -22.32 -15.74 -5.98
CA PHE A 303 -23.45 -16.62 -5.75
C PHE A 303 -24.32 -16.68 -7.01
N ASN A 304 -24.39 -17.86 -7.63
CA ASN A 304 -25.16 -18.09 -8.85
C ASN A 304 -26.68 -18.08 -8.56
N THR A 305 -27.24 -16.86 -8.50
CA THR A 305 -28.68 -16.60 -8.34
C THR A 305 -29.36 -16.41 -9.69
N THR A 306 -30.64 -16.77 -9.79
CA THR A 306 -31.46 -16.57 -10.99
C THR A 306 -31.98 -15.15 -11.15
N ASP A 307 -31.85 -14.31 -10.10
CA ASP A 307 -32.38 -12.94 -10.05
C ASP A 307 -31.32 -11.95 -9.49
N PRO A 308 -30.15 -11.84 -10.16
CA PRO A 308 -29.08 -10.95 -9.74
C PRO A 308 -29.49 -9.49 -9.98
N TRP A 309 -29.13 -8.60 -9.07
CA TRP A 309 -29.41 -7.17 -9.23
C TRP A 309 -28.48 -6.51 -10.24
N THR A 310 -29.07 -5.76 -11.16
CA THR A 310 -28.34 -4.90 -12.09
C THR A 310 -27.80 -3.66 -11.39
N THR A 311 -26.79 -3.00 -11.98
CA THR A 311 -26.30 -1.69 -11.53
C THR A 311 -27.42 -0.65 -11.41
N LYS A 312 -28.41 -0.69 -12.33
CA LYS A 312 -29.56 0.22 -12.29
C LYS A 312 -30.40 0.00 -11.02
N GLU A 313 -30.72 -1.25 -10.71
CA GLU A 313 -31.52 -1.61 -9.53
C GLU A 313 -30.79 -1.26 -8.24
N ALA A 314 -29.47 -1.49 -8.19
CA ALA A 314 -28.65 -1.11 -7.05
C ALA A 314 -28.66 0.40 -6.80
N ILE A 315 -28.53 1.23 -7.85
CA ILE A 315 -28.62 2.70 -7.70
C ILE A 315 -30.04 3.11 -7.27
N GLU A 316 -31.08 2.48 -7.82
CA GLU A 316 -32.45 2.75 -7.39
C GLU A 316 -32.68 2.40 -5.91
N GLU A 317 -32.09 1.32 -5.42
CA GLU A 317 -32.14 0.96 -4.00
C GLU A 317 -31.39 1.96 -3.12
N LEU A 318 -30.17 2.33 -3.49
CA LEU A 318 -29.41 3.39 -2.79
C LEU A 318 -30.18 4.72 -2.73
N ASN A 319 -30.94 5.03 -3.78
CA ASN A 319 -31.77 6.23 -3.83
C ASN A 319 -33.02 6.15 -2.93
N ARG A 320 -33.48 4.94 -2.59
CA ARG A 320 -34.61 4.68 -1.69
C ARG A 320 -34.17 4.52 -0.23
N MET A 321 -32.91 4.14 0.00
CA MET A 321 -32.30 3.91 1.31
C MET A 321 -32.61 5.04 2.30
N TYR A 322 -33.06 4.68 3.50
CA TYR A 322 -33.48 5.63 4.53
C TYR A 322 -32.48 5.63 5.68
N VAL A 323 -31.76 6.74 5.84
CA VAL A 323 -30.75 6.87 6.89
C VAL A 323 -31.24 7.87 7.91
N SER A 324 -31.78 7.37 9.03
CA SER A 324 -32.17 8.22 10.16
C SER A 324 -30.95 8.65 10.97
N GLY A 325 -30.82 9.95 11.25
CA GLY A 325 -29.74 10.50 12.07
C GLY A 325 -28.39 10.56 11.34
N ARG A 326 -27.28 10.60 12.08
CA ARG A 326 -25.92 10.70 11.52
C ARG A 326 -25.23 9.33 11.40
N ARG A 327 -25.95 8.29 10.95
CA ARG A 327 -25.39 6.92 10.85
C ARG A 327 -24.49 6.75 9.64
N ALA A 328 -24.78 7.45 8.55
CA ALA A 328 -23.94 7.53 7.36
C ALA A 328 -24.17 8.90 6.70
N ASN A 329 -23.13 9.45 6.08
CA ASN A 329 -23.17 10.70 5.30
C ASN A 329 -22.46 10.59 3.95
N CYS A 330 -21.98 9.39 3.60
CA CYS A 330 -21.14 9.14 2.45
C CYS A 330 -21.52 7.82 1.77
N ILE A 331 -21.46 7.77 0.44
CA ILE A 331 -21.60 6.54 -0.36
C ILE A 331 -20.37 6.40 -1.26
N VAL A 332 -19.75 5.22 -1.26
CA VAL A 332 -18.66 4.84 -2.15
C VAL A 332 -19.14 3.65 -2.99
N PHE A 333 -19.41 3.90 -4.26
CA PHE A 333 -20.03 2.96 -5.18
C PHE A 333 -19.02 2.42 -6.19
N PHE A 334 -18.75 1.12 -6.16
CA PHE A 334 -17.85 0.44 -7.09
C PHE A 334 -18.66 -0.13 -8.23
N SER A 335 -18.16 -0.01 -9.46
CA SER A 335 -18.73 -0.74 -10.59
C SER A 335 -17.79 -0.86 -11.79
N ALA A 336 -17.88 -1.99 -12.50
CA ALA A 336 -17.26 -2.20 -13.81
C ALA A 336 -18.22 -1.95 -15.01
N GLN A 337 -19.42 -1.41 -14.75
CA GLN A 337 -20.44 -1.11 -15.76
C GLN A 337 -19.90 -0.25 -16.90
N LYS A 338 -19.79 -0.83 -18.10
CA LYS A 338 -19.21 -0.15 -19.28
C LYS A 338 -20.13 0.89 -19.90
N ASN A 339 -21.45 0.63 -19.92
CA ASN A 339 -22.42 1.55 -20.48
C ASN A 339 -23.24 2.21 -19.37
N THR A 340 -23.02 3.50 -19.14
CA THR A 340 -23.77 4.27 -18.14
C THR A 340 -25.03 4.93 -18.70
N THR A 341 -25.31 4.78 -20.00
CA THR A 341 -26.47 5.38 -20.64
C THR A 341 -27.75 4.77 -20.09
N GLY A 342 -28.65 5.62 -19.57
CA GLY A 342 -29.93 5.19 -19.00
C GLY A 342 -29.87 4.73 -17.54
N LEU A 343 -28.70 4.80 -16.89
CA LEU A 343 -28.60 4.64 -15.45
C LEU A 343 -29.07 5.92 -14.74
N PRO A 344 -29.79 5.80 -13.62
CA PRO A 344 -30.09 6.95 -12.76
C PRO A 344 -28.82 7.47 -12.08
N GLN A 345 -28.85 8.72 -11.64
CA GLN A 345 -27.81 9.24 -10.75
C GLN A 345 -27.97 8.66 -9.34
N ILE A 346 -26.85 8.45 -8.65
CA ILE A 346 -26.79 8.13 -7.22
C ILE A 346 -27.14 9.42 -6.46
N ASN A 347 -28.38 9.50 -6.00
CA ASN A 347 -28.95 10.64 -5.30
C ASN A 347 -29.80 10.12 -4.13
N PRO A 348 -29.18 9.79 -2.98
CA PRO A 348 -29.86 9.24 -1.81
C PRO A 348 -30.72 10.31 -1.12
N LYS A 349 -31.93 10.54 -1.65
CA LYS A 349 -32.82 11.63 -1.22
C LYS A 349 -33.29 11.50 0.23
N ASN A 350 -33.28 10.29 0.77
CA ASN A 350 -33.75 9.94 2.10
C ASN A 350 -32.59 9.81 3.12
N MET A 351 -31.43 10.36 2.77
CA MET A 351 -30.23 10.41 3.60
C MET A 351 -29.96 11.88 3.93
N ASP A 352 -30.58 12.38 5.01
CA ASP A 352 -30.65 13.80 5.38
C ASP A 352 -29.29 14.51 5.48
N HIS A 353 -28.21 13.74 5.61
CA HIS A 353 -26.84 14.22 5.75
C HIS A 353 -25.88 13.68 4.68
N ALA A 354 -26.36 13.03 3.61
CA ALA A 354 -25.50 12.64 2.50
C ALA A 354 -24.91 13.89 1.82
N ASP A 355 -23.62 14.13 2.05
CA ASP A 355 -22.88 15.25 1.45
C ASP A 355 -21.75 14.77 0.54
N ARG A 356 -21.51 13.44 0.47
CA ARG A 356 -20.48 12.84 -0.38
C ARG A 356 -20.97 11.59 -1.11
N VAL A 357 -20.78 11.58 -2.42
CA VAL A 357 -21.00 10.41 -3.28
C VAL A 357 -19.77 10.22 -4.15
N ILE A 358 -19.11 9.07 -4.01
CA ILE A 358 -17.95 8.67 -4.80
C ILE A 358 -18.35 7.49 -5.66
N ALA A 359 -18.12 7.57 -6.98
CA ALA A 359 -18.29 6.43 -7.88
C ALA A 359 -16.92 5.97 -8.40
N VAL A 360 -16.51 4.76 -8.01
CA VAL A 360 -15.24 4.16 -8.41
C VAL A 360 -15.48 3.23 -9.60
N GLY A 361 -15.03 3.67 -10.78
CA GLY A 361 -15.17 2.92 -12.01
C GLY A 361 -13.98 2.00 -12.26
N ILE A 362 -14.18 0.69 -12.20
CA ILE A 362 -13.15 -0.31 -12.51
C ILE A 362 -13.12 -0.54 -14.02
N ASP A 363 -12.04 -0.06 -14.64
CA ASP A 363 -11.86 0.03 -16.10
C ASP A 363 -13.02 0.71 -16.83
N THR A 364 -13.75 1.60 -16.15
CA THR A 364 -14.93 2.29 -16.68
C THR A 364 -15.04 3.72 -16.16
N ASP A 365 -15.85 4.54 -16.81
CA ASP A 365 -16.11 5.92 -16.44
C ASP A 365 -17.54 6.07 -15.90
N LEU A 366 -17.65 6.39 -14.61
CA LEU A 366 -18.92 6.54 -13.89
C LEU A 366 -19.36 8.01 -13.72
N ARG A 367 -18.72 8.97 -14.40
CA ARG A 367 -19.08 10.41 -14.28
C ARG A 367 -20.56 10.70 -14.58
N GLY A 368 -21.21 9.89 -15.42
CA GLY A 368 -22.62 10.06 -15.78
C GLY A 368 -23.62 9.75 -14.66
N ILE A 369 -23.22 9.01 -13.63
CA ILE A 369 -24.12 8.55 -12.55
C ILE A 369 -23.88 9.27 -11.20
N VAL A 370 -22.86 10.11 -11.08
CA VAL A 370 -22.65 10.90 -9.86
C VAL A 370 -23.50 12.19 -9.90
N PRO A 371 -24.01 12.66 -8.74
CA PRO A 371 -24.70 13.94 -8.66
C PRO A 371 -23.69 15.09 -8.73
N TYR A 372 -24.16 16.34 -8.80
CA TYR A 372 -23.29 17.52 -8.96
C TYR A 372 -22.26 17.72 -7.81
N TYR A 373 -22.54 17.17 -6.63
CA TYR A 373 -21.68 17.21 -5.44
C TYR A 373 -20.84 15.92 -5.27
N GLY A 374 -21.03 14.95 -6.18
CA GLY A 374 -20.29 13.70 -6.20
C GLY A 374 -19.06 13.76 -7.10
N GLN A 375 -18.22 12.74 -7.00
CA GLN A 375 -16.98 12.62 -7.76
C GLN A 375 -16.85 11.19 -8.29
N ALA A 376 -16.47 11.06 -9.56
CA ALA A 376 -16.15 9.76 -10.13
C ALA A 376 -14.63 9.60 -10.24
N VAL A 377 -14.12 8.43 -9.83
CA VAL A 377 -12.70 8.08 -9.89
C VAL A 377 -12.58 6.80 -10.72
N ARG A 378 -11.79 6.85 -11.80
CA ARG A 378 -11.51 5.66 -12.63
C ARG A 378 -10.21 5.00 -12.20
N ILE A 379 -10.26 3.68 -12.01
CA ILE A 379 -9.13 2.83 -11.62
C ILE A 379 -9.03 1.61 -12.56
N PRO A 380 -7.85 1.02 -12.77
CA PRO A 380 -7.72 -0.26 -13.47
C PRO A 380 -8.15 -1.44 -12.58
N LEU A 381 -8.55 -2.57 -13.19
CA LEU A 381 -8.85 -3.81 -12.46
C LEU A 381 -7.65 -4.29 -11.63
N TYR A 382 -6.46 -4.28 -12.23
CA TYR A 382 -5.21 -4.50 -11.53
C TYR A 382 -4.65 -3.15 -11.09
N TYR A 383 -4.92 -2.80 -9.84
CA TYR A 383 -4.62 -1.51 -9.27
C TYR A 383 -3.26 -1.48 -8.57
N ARG A 384 -2.75 -0.25 -8.41
CA ARG A 384 -1.59 0.10 -7.60
C ARG A 384 -2.07 0.92 -6.39
N ASN A 385 -1.26 0.99 -5.33
CA ASN A 385 -1.64 1.68 -4.09
C ASN A 385 -1.94 3.18 -4.29
N ASP A 386 -1.39 3.81 -5.34
CA ASP A 386 -1.72 5.20 -5.68
C ASP A 386 -3.20 5.40 -6.04
N TYR A 387 -3.88 4.37 -6.55
CA TYR A 387 -5.32 4.42 -6.82
C TYR A 387 -6.16 4.35 -5.54
N VAL A 388 -5.70 3.61 -4.53
CA VAL A 388 -6.32 3.58 -3.19
C VAL A 388 -6.28 4.98 -2.58
N TYR A 389 -5.10 5.59 -2.54
CA TYR A 389 -4.92 6.96 -2.03
C TYR A 389 -5.77 8.00 -2.76
N ARG A 390 -5.91 7.87 -4.10
CA ARG A 390 -6.74 8.77 -4.90
C ARG A 390 -8.22 8.65 -4.55
N VAL A 391 -8.73 7.45 -4.34
CA VAL A 391 -10.12 7.24 -3.92
C VAL A 391 -10.32 7.72 -2.48
N LEU A 392 -9.40 7.41 -1.57
CA LEU A 392 -9.43 7.89 -0.19
C LEU A 392 -9.48 9.42 -0.11
N THR A 393 -8.60 10.09 -0.86
CA THR A 393 -8.59 11.56 -0.95
C THR A 393 -9.93 12.08 -1.45
N ALA A 394 -10.50 11.45 -2.49
CA ALA A 394 -11.83 11.81 -2.97
C ALA A 394 -12.91 11.59 -1.89
N ILE A 395 -12.82 10.58 -1.03
CA ILE A 395 -13.78 10.40 0.07
C ILE A 395 -13.66 11.55 1.10
N MET A 396 -12.43 11.94 1.43
CA MET A 396 -12.15 12.86 2.54
C MET A 396 -12.29 14.34 2.16
N GLU A 397 -12.10 14.71 0.89
CA GLU A 397 -12.25 16.08 0.42
C GLU A 397 -13.65 16.68 0.72
N GLN A 398 -13.70 17.98 0.99
CA GLN A 398 -14.97 18.71 1.10
C GLN A 398 -15.63 18.86 -0.28
N PRO A 399 -16.97 18.72 -0.38
CA PRO A 399 -17.66 18.97 -1.63
C PRO A 399 -17.43 20.43 -2.08
N PRO A 400 -17.36 20.68 -3.39
CA PRO A 400 -17.19 22.03 -3.91
C PRO A 400 -18.32 22.94 -3.40
N PRO A 401 -18.03 24.22 -3.06
CA PRO A 401 -19.02 25.12 -2.49
C PRO A 401 -20.22 25.23 -3.44
N THR A 402 -21.41 25.04 -2.88
CA THR A 402 -22.69 25.13 -3.59
C THR A 402 -22.78 26.52 -4.24
N GLN A 403 -22.57 26.60 -5.55
CA GLN A 403 -22.96 27.81 -6.26
C GLN A 403 -24.49 27.88 -6.22
N PRO A 404 -25.10 28.99 -5.75
CA PRO A 404 -26.53 29.16 -5.84
C PRO A 404 -26.96 29.06 -7.31
N PRO A 405 -28.14 28.48 -7.61
CA PRO A 405 -28.60 28.33 -8.97
C PRO A 405 -28.58 29.70 -9.64
N LYS A 406 -27.79 29.82 -10.70
CA LYS A 406 -27.77 31.01 -11.54
C LYS A 406 -29.21 31.29 -11.97
N PRO A 407 -29.74 32.51 -11.77
CA PRO A 407 -31.13 32.80 -12.09
C PRO A 407 -31.42 32.42 -13.54
N THR A 408 -32.42 31.56 -13.71
CA THR A 408 -33.00 31.20 -15.00
C THR A 408 -33.50 32.47 -15.68
N LEU A 409 -32.74 32.99 -16.64
CA LEU A 409 -33.27 33.90 -17.65
C LEU A 409 -33.47 33.09 -18.92
N VAL A 410 -34.73 32.82 -19.23
CA VAL A 410 -35.21 32.32 -20.51
C VAL A 410 -36.48 33.11 -20.83
N PRO A 411 -36.85 33.40 -22.09
CA PRO A 411 -36.14 33.23 -23.37
C PRO A 411 -36.08 34.51 -24.22
N ILE A 412 -35.18 34.59 -25.20
CA ILE A 412 -35.59 35.07 -26.54
C ILE A 412 -34.99 34.14 -27.60
N SER A 413 -35.91 33.58 -28.38
CA SER A 413 -35.71 32.77 -29.57
C SER A 413 -35.05 33.57 -30.68
N THR A 414 -34.05 32.99 -31.34
CA THR A 414 -33.93 33.12 -32.79
C THR A 414 -33.36 31.83 -33.37
N GLU A 415 -34.20 31.20 -34.18
CA GLU A 415 -33.93 30.12 -35.12
C GLU A 415 -32.65 30.38 -35.94
N GLN A 416 -31.74 29.41 -36.02
CA GLN A 416 -31.05 29.04 -37.26
C GLN A 416 -30.33 27.68 -37.17
N THR A 417 -30.67 26.84 -38.15
CA THR A 417 -30.26 25.46 -38.46
C THR A 417 -28.77 25.36 -38.85
N PRO A 418 -28.12 24.18 -38.75
CA PRO A 418 -26.68 24.06 -38.50
C PRO A 418 -25.85 23.97 -39.79
N THR A 419 -24.59 24.39 -39.71
CA THR A 419 -23.55 23.97 -40.67
C THR A 419 -22.51 23.14 -39.93
N SER A 420 -22.49 21.86 -40.29
CA SER A 420 -21.48 20.87 -39.93
C SER A 420 -20.09 21.34 -40.36
N THR A 421 -19.11 21.27 -39.46
CA THR A 421 -17.70 21.19 -39.83
C THR A 421 -17.08 20.06 -39.02
N GLN A 422 -16.92 18.91 -39.67
CA GLN A 422 -16.10 17.80 -39.18
C GLN A 422 -14.69 18.30 -38.92
N THR A 423 -14.25 18.24 -37.66
CA THR A 423 -12.83 18.25 -37.32
C THR A 423 -12.46 16.84 -36.90
N THR A 424 -11.79 16.14 -37.80
CA THR A 424 -11.18 14.84 -37.55
C THR A 424 -9.98 15.07 -36.63
N SER A 425 -10.16 14.81 -35.32
CA SER A 425 -9.04 14.71 -34.38
C SER A 425 -8.60 13.25 -34.35
N ALA A 426 -7.50 12.94 -35.04
CA ALA A 426 -6.84 11.65 -34.94
C ALA A 426 -6.27 11.52 -33.52
N GLU A 427 -6.79 10.55 -32.77
CA GLU A 427 -6.30 10.14 -31.47
C GLU A 427 -4.96 9.39 -31.66
N PRO A 428 -3.87 9.79 -30.98
CA PRO A 428 -2.61 9.09 -31.09
C PRO A 428 -2.73 7.74 -30.35
N THR A 429 -2.72 6.65 -31.11
CA THR A 429 -2.50 5.30 -30.58
C THR A 429 -1.07 5.21 -30.06
N GLY A 430 -0.86 5.67 -28.83
CA GLY A 430 0.39 5.47 -28.10
C GLY A 430 0.46 4.03 -27.60
N THR A 431 0.97 3.11 -28.41
CA THR A 431 1.49 1.85 -27.91
C THR A 431 2.70 2.14 -27.02
N THR A 432 2.47 2.15 -25.71
CA THR A 432 3.54 2.15 -24.71
C THR A 432 4.35 0.87 -24.89
N THR A 433 5.53 1.00 -25.47
CA THR A 433 6.46 -0.13 -25.59
C THR A 433 7.03 -0.38 -24.20
N ALA A 434 6.58 -1.46 -23.56
CA ALA A 434 7.14 -1.95 -22.31
C ALA A 434 8.66 -2.07 -22.43
N GLY A 435 9.38 -1.64 -21.39
CA GLY A 435 10.82 -1.84 -21.29
C GLY A 435 11.19 -3.33 -21.47
N PRO A 436 12.47 -3.63 -21.77
CA PRO A 436 12.90 -5.00 -22.05
C PRO A 436 12.52 -5.90 -20.87
N ARG A 437 11.51 -6.75 -21.08
CA ARG A 437 11.08 -7.75 -20.10
C ARG A 437 12.27 -8.66 -19.83
N LYS A 438 12.58 -8.91 -18.56
CA LYS A 438 13.44 -10.05 -18.22
C LYS A 438 12.78 -11.30 -18.83
N SER A 439 13.56 -12.17 -19.44
CA SER A 439 13.06 -13.36 -20.13
C SER A 439 13.77 -14.61 -19.66
N ASP A 440 13.09 -15.75 -19.66
CA ASP A 440 13.64 -17.07 -19.28
C ASP A 440 14.09 -17.15 -17.82
N ILE A 441 13.26 -16.63 -16.90
CA ILE A 441 13.50 -16.81 -15.45
C ILE A 441 12.71 -18.01 -14.97
N HIS A 442 13.41 -18.93 -14.31
CA HIS A 442 12.83 -20.13 -13.71
C HIS A 442 13.05 -20.04 -12.19
N CYS A 443 11.96 -19.96 -11.40
CA CYS A 443 12.03 -19.77 -9.96
C CYS A 443 11.41 -20.94 -9.20
N VAL A 444 12.01 -21.30 -8.06
CA VAL A 444 11.36 -22.13 -7.05
C VAL A 444 11.02 -21.22 -5.87
N LEU A 445 9.74 -21.15 -5.51
CA LEU A 445 9.30 -20.43 -4.33
C LEU A 445 9.14 -21.43 -3.18
N ALA A 446 9.88 -21.20 -2.09
CA ALA A 446 9.91 -22.06 -0.92
C ALA A 446 9.06 -21.46 0.21
N GLY A 447 8.14 -22.24 0.80
CA GLY A 447 7.35 -21.85 1.97
C GLY A 447 7.72 -22.65 3.22
N ASP A 448 7.79 -21.99 4.37
CA ASP A 448 8.12 -22.59 5.67
C ASP A 448 6.86 -23.11 6.37
N MET A 449 6.62 -24.41 6.28
CA MET A 449 5.50 -25.05 6.96
C MET A 449 5.89 -25.60 8.35
N LEU A 450 7.13 -25.43 8.79
CA LEU A 450 7.61 -25.96 10.07
C LEU A 450 7.43 -24.94 11.20
N ASN A 451 7.67 -23.66 10.90
CA ASN A 451 7.60 -22.57 11.88
C ASN A 451 6.21 -21.94 12.01
N ILE A 452 5.31 -22.19 11.05
CA ILE A 452 3.92 -21.75 11.10
C ILE A 452 3.08 -22.68 11.98
N ARG A 453 2.44 -22.13 13.02
CA ARG A 453 1.67 -22.91 14.02
C ARG A 453 0.16 -22.69 14.00
N ASP A 454 -0.34 -21.75 13.20
CA ASP A 454 -1.76 -21.43 13.10
C ASP A 454 -2.21 -21.27 11.64
N ARG A 455 -3.51 -21.48 11.41
CA ARG A 455 -4.10 -21.48 10.06
C ARG A 455 -4.06 -20.09 9.40
N ASP A 456 -4.12 -19.02 10.19
CA ASP A 456 -4.19 -17.67 9.64
C ASP A 456 -2.80 -17.24 9.11
N THR A 457 -1.74 -17.55 9.86
CA THR A 457 -0.35 -17.35 9.40
C THR A 457 -0.06 -18.18 8.16
N TYR A 458 -0.60 -19.38 8.10
CA TYR A 458 -0.52 -20.25 6.94
C TYR A 458 -1.20 -19.65 5.69
N ASP A 459 -2.43 -19.17 5.83
CA ASP A 459 -3.17 -18.55 4.74
C ASP A 459 -2.47 -17.26 4.27
N ARG A 460 -1.83 -16.52 5.19
CA ARG A 460 -0.99 -15.36 4.88
C ARG A 460 0.23 -15.73 4.03
N GLU A 461 0.99 -16.76 4.39
CA GLU A 461 2.18 -17.14 3.62
C GLU A 461 1.81 -17.67 2.23
N ALA A 462 0.76 -18.48 2.14
CA ALA A 462 0.22 -18.93 0.85
C ALA A 462 -0.28 -17.76 -0.01
N TYR A 463 -0.93 -16.75 0.60
CA TYR A 463 -1.34 -15.53 -0.09
C TYR A 463 -0.15 -14.72 -0.60
N PHE A 464 0.88 -14.54 0.24
CA PHE A 464 2.10 -13.83 -0.12
C PHE A 464 2.82 -14.49 -1.31
N MET A 465 3.01 -15.81 -1.27
CA MET A 465 3.61 -16.55 -2.39
C MET A 465 2.82 -16.41 -3.69
N LYS A 466 1.48 -16.37 -3.63
CA LYS A 466 0.64 -16.10 -4.80
C LYS A 466 0.83 -14.68 -5.34
N LYS A 467 0.96 -13.68 -4.47
CA LYS A 467 1.21 -12.28 -4.90
C LYS A 467 2.56 -12.15 -5.61
N ILE A 468 3.61 -12.77 -5.08
CA ILE A 468 4.92 -12.84 -5.76
C ILE A 468 4.76 -13.51 -7.12
N GLY A 469 4.11 -14.68 -7.16
CA GLY A 469 3.84 -15.41 -8.40
C GLY A 469 3.11 -14.54 -9.43
N ALA A 470 1.98 -13.95 -9.06
CA ALA A 470 1.16 -13.10 -9.92
C ALA A 470 2.01 -12.00 -10.58
N ARG A 471 2.85 -11.32 -9.78
CA ARG A 471 3.73 -10.26 -10.27
C ARG A 471 4.79 -10.78 -11.23
N LEU A 472 5.41 -11.92 -10.95
CA LEU A 472 6.45 -12.49 -11.81
C LEU A 472 5.89 -13.02 -13.14
N PHE A 473 4.75 -13.72 -13.12
CA PHE A 473 4.07 -14.18 -14.34
C PHE A 473 3.59 -13.02 -15.22
N GLU A 474 3.16 -11.90 -14.63
CA GLU A 474 2.74 -10.71 -15.36
C GLU A 474 3.93 -9.98 -16.02
N THR A 475 5.03 -9.83 -15.29
CA THR A 475 6.13 -8.93 -15.66
C THR A 475 7.26 -9.59 -16.44
N THR A 476 7.37 -10.92 -16.37
CA THR A 476 8.50 -11.68 -16.91
C THR A 476 8.05 -12.59 -18.04
N SER A 477 8.61 -12.41 -19.23
CA SER A 477 8.28 -13.27 -20.38
C SER A 477 8.91 -14.65 -20.25
N ARG A 478 8.16 -15.73 -20.55
CA ARG A 478 8.62 -17.12 -20.37
C ARG A 478 9.07 -17.42 -18.94
N PHE A 479 8.35 -16.86 -17.97
CA PHE A 479 8.55 -17.16 -16.56
C PHE A 479 8.00 -18.54 -16.25
N ILE A 480 8.77 -19.35 -15.52
CA ILE A 480 8.35 -20.66 -15.05
C ILE A 480 8.57 -20.70 -13.55
N ALA A 481 7.55 -21.07 -12.78
CA ALA A 481 7.66 -21.21 -11.34
C ALA A 481 7.20 -22.56 -10.84
N GLY A 482 7.88 -23.07 -9.82
CA GLY A 482 7.43 -24.21 -9.03
C GLY A 482 7.33 -23.83 -7.56
N VAL A 483 6.47 -24.51 -6.82
CA VAL A 483 6.34 -24.35 -5.37
C VAL A 483 7.03 -25.50 -4.66
N TRP A 484 7.81 -25.16 -3.65
CA TRP A 484 8.35 -26.08 -2.67
C TRP A 484 7.86 -25.66 -1.29
N SER A 485 7.47 -26.61 -0.45
CA SER A 485 7.14 -26.35 0.94
C SER A 485 7.83 -27.39 1.80
N TYR A 486 8.48 -26.97 2.88
CA TYR A 486 9.18 -27.86 3.80
C TYR A 486 8.55 -27.78 5.19
N GLY A 487 8.65 -28.86 5.98
CA GLY A 487 7.99 -28.96 7.28
C GLY A 487 6.78 -29.90 7.22
N TYR A 488 5.63 -29.49 7.77
CA TYR A 488 4.38 -30.27 7.74
C TYR A 488 3.69 -30.29 6.35
N SER A 489 4.46 -30.53 5.29
CA SER A 489 3.96 -30.65 3.92
C SER A 489 3.91 -32.11 3.45
N ARG A 490 3.13 -32.39 2.40
CA ARG A 490 2.99 -33.74 1.82
C ARG A 490 4.16 -34.14 0.91
N LEU A 491 5.07 -33.23 0.58
CA LEU A 491 6.10 -33.43 -0.44
C LEU A 491 7.48 -33.02 0.09
N TYR A 492 8.28 -34.00 0.48
CA TYR A 492 9.59 -33.78 1.10
C TYR A 492 10.73 -33.62 0.09
N GLU A 493 10.48 -33.91 -1.19
CA GLU A 493 11.55 -34.06 -2.16
C GLU A 493 11.60 -32.88 -3.14
N MET A 494 12.59 -32.00 -2.94
CA MET A 494 12.83 -30.80 -3.75
C MET A 494 12.95 -31.10 -5.26
N TRP A 495 13.40 -32.29 -5.66
CA TRP A 495 13.52 -32.64 -7.08
C TRP A 495 12.18 -32.81 -7.80
N LEU A 496 11.09 -33.12 -7.08
CA LEU A 496 9.73 -33.19 -7.65
C LEU A 496 9.20 -31.80 -8.05
N VAL A 497 9.80 -30.72 -7.52
CA VAL A 497 9.40 -29.36 -7.86
C VAL A 497 9.61 -29.09 -9.35
N TYR A 498 10.71 -29.61 -9.93
CA TYR A 498 11.04 -29.44 -11.35
C TYR A 498 9.98 -30.03 -12.29
N ASP A 499 9.35 -31.14 -11.90
CA ASP A 499 8.28 -31.79 -12.68
C ASP A 499 6.95 -31.02 -12.60
N THR A 500 6.78 -30.19 -11.57
CA THR A 500 5.56 -29.40 -11.32
C THR A 500 5.71 -27.92 -11.67
N MET A 501 6.87 -27.48 -12.16
CA MET A 501 7.03 -26.09 -12.57
C MET A 501 6.10 -25.77 -13.74
N THR A 502 5.55 -24.58 -13.73
CA THR A 502 4.56 -24.16 -14.71
C THR A 502 4.82 -22.74 -15.18
N ASP A 503 4.51 -22.49 -16.46
CA ASP A 503 4.50 -21.18 -17.09
C ASP A 503 3.13 -20.47 -16.95
N ASN A 504 2.22 -21.04 -16.15
CA ASN A 504 0.86 -20.56 -15.96
C ASN A 504 0.60 -20.19 -14.48
N TYR A 505 0.23 -18.93 -14.23
CA TYR A 505 -0.05 -18.46 -12.87
C TYR A 505 -1.18 -19.23 -12.17
N MET A 506 -2.24 -19.64 -12.88
CA MET A 506 -3.35 -20.38 -12.27
C MET A 506 -2.90 -21.77 -11.80
N ALA A 507 -2.09 -22.45 -12.61
CA ALA A 507 -1.48 -23.72 -12.23
C ALA A 507 -0.52 -23.54 -11.03
N PHE A 508 0.27 -22.46 -11.02
CA PHE A 508 1.15 -22.13 -9.90
C PHE A 508 0.37 -21.85 -8.62
N SER A 509 -0.68 -21.04 -8.68
CA SER A 509 -1.54 -20.70 -7.53
C SER A 509 -2.26 -21.93 -6.98
N ALA A 510 -2.72 -22.82 -7.86
CA ALA A 510 -3.28 -24.11 -7.46
C ALA A 510 -2.23 -25.00 -6.77
N ASP A 511 -0.99 -25.00 -7.26
CA ASP A 511 0.13 -25.73 -6.66
C ASP A 511 0.52 -25.17 -5.28
N VAL A 512 0.48 -23.83 -5.10
CA VAL A 512 0.61 -23.18 -3.78
C VAL A 512 -0.45 -23.73 -2.84
N ASN A 513 -1.73 -23.66 -3.22
CA ASN A 513 -2.82 -24.17 -2.38
C ASN A 513 -2.65 -25.65 -2.02
N ALA A 514 -2.25 -26.48 -2.98
CA ALA A 514 -2.13 -27.91 -2.79
C ALA A 514 -0.95 -28.31 -1.89
N LYS A 515 0.21 -27.67 -2.05
CA LYS A 515 1.44 -28.00 -1.35
C LYS A 515 1.57 -27.35 0.01
N MET A 516 0.92 -26.22 0.17
CA MET A 516 0.90 -25.53 1.45
C MET A 516 -0.22 -26.14 2.34
N TYR A 517 -1.30 -26.73 1.82
CA TYR A 517 -2.49 -27.11 2.61
C TYR A 517 -2.21 -27.77 3.99
N SER A 518 -2.74 -27.16 5.07
CA SER A 518 -2.46 -27.62 6.44
C SER A 518 -3.18 -28.94 6.79
N TYR A 519 -2.45 -29.85 7.45
CA TYR A 519 -2.99 -31.04 8.12
C TYR A 519 -3.53 -30.75 9.53
N ALA A 520 -3.64 -29.47 9.92
CA ALA A 520 -3.89 -29.04 11.30
C ALA A 520 -5.24 -29.50 11.88
N GLY A 521 -6.14 -30.05 11.05
CA GLY A 521 -7.40 -30.67 11.51
C GLY A 521 -7.31 -32.15 11.90
N GLU A 522 -6.28 -32.90 11.48
CA GLU A 522 -6.19 -34.35 11.73
C GLU A 522 -5.08 -34.74 12.71
N SER A 523 -3.97 -34.00 12.77
CA SER A 523 -2.85 -34.32 13.68
C SER A 523 -3.12 -33.97 15.15
N ALA A 524 -4.03 -33.04 15.45
CA ALA A 524 -4.45 -32.74 16.83
C ALA A 524 -5.30 -33.86 17.48
N LYS A 525 -5.64 -34.93 16.76
CA LYS A 525 -6.31 -36.13 17.31
C LYS A 525 -5.37 -37.32 17.54
N ILE A 526 -4.11 -37.27 17.14
CA ILE A 526 -3.22 -38.45 17.18
C ILE A 526 -2.32 -38.48 18.43
N THR A 527 -2.26 -37.42 19.23
CA THR A 527 -1.37 -37.36 20.42
C THR A 527 -2.06 -37.39 21.79
N THR A 528 -3.33 -37.82 21.88
CA THR A 528 -3.97 -38.07 23.20
C THR A 528 -4.25 -39.54 23.51
N ASP A 529 -3.88 -40.48 22.64
CA ASP A 529 -3.92 -41.91 22.95
C ASP A 529 -2.57 -42.55 22.62
N ASN A 530 -1.66 -42.56 23.60
CA ASN A 530 -0.66 -43.59 23.92
C ASN A 530 0.56 -42.97 24.63
N GLY A 531 0.70 -43.23 25.93
CA GLY A 531 1.92 -43.01 26.71
C GLY A 531 1.71 -42.27 28.01
#